data_AF-A0A950KLN9-F1
#
_entry.id   AF-A0A950KLN9-F1
#
_cell.length_a   1.000
_cell.length_b   1.000
_cell.length_c   1.000
_cell.angle_alpha   90.00
_cell.angle_beta   90.00
_cell.angle_gamma   90.00
#
_symmetry.space_group_name_H-M   'P 1'
#
loop_
_entity.id
_entity.type
_entity.pdbx_description
1 polymer ?
#
loop_
_entity_poly.entity_id
_entity_poly.type
_entity_poly.pdbx_seq_one_letter_code
_entity_poly.pdbx_strand_id
1 'polypeptide(L)' 'GVGLYGAFFGESMFHHETDASKVALVALVQRLQGRGYRLLDTQYITPHLQSFGAVEISRTKYLRLLRQALALDCRFM' A
#
# COMPACT_ATOMS: atom_id res chain seq x y z
N GLY A 1 -0.03 2.19 -9.76
CA GLY A 1 -0.28 2.81 -8.44
C GLY A 1 0.28 4.21 -8.44
N VAL A 2 -0.13 5.04 -7.48
CA VAL A 2 0.35 6.42 -7.32
C VAL A 2 1.11 6.52 -6.00
N GLY A 3 2.35 7.02 -6.03
CA GLY A 3 3.13 7.32 -4.83
C GLY A 3 3.05 8.80 -4.49
N LEU A 4 2.72 9.15 -3.25
CA LEU A 4 2.71 10.51 -2.75
C LEU A 4 3.36 10.53 -1.37
N TYR A 5 4.52 11.17 -1.26
CA TYR A 5 5.30 11.17 -0.02
C TYR A 5 5.47 9.73 0.49
N GLY A 6 5.29 9.48 1.78
CA GLY A 6 5.34 8.13 2.37
C GLY A 6 4.10 7.26 2.15
N ALA A 7 3.13 7.65 1.31
CA ALA A 7 1.92 6.87 1.01
C ALA A 7 1.91 6.36 -0.45
N PHE A 8 1.44 5.12 -0.65
CA PHE A 8 1.28 4.52 -1.97
C PHE A 8 -0.14 3.98 -2.15
N PHE A 9 -0.76 4.29 -3.29
CA PHE A 9 -2.14 3.93 -3.63
C PHE A 9 -2.17 2.91 -4.77
N GLY A 10 -2.81 1.76 -4.55
CA GLY A 10 -2.76 0.56 -5.38
C GLY A 10 -3.70 0.51 -6.60
N GLU A 11 -4.33 1.63 -6.99
CA GLU A 11 -5.58 1.69 -7.78
C GLU A 11 -5.68 0.87 -9.08
N SER A 12 -4.56 0.53 -9.73
CA SER A 12 -4.56 -0.11 -11.05
C SER A 12 -3.88 -1.49 -11.09
N MET A 13 -3.13 -1.89 -10.04
CA MET A 13 -2.36 -3.14 -10.08
C MET A 13 -3.10 -4.36 -9.53
N PHE A 14 -4.08 -4.19 -8.64
CA PHE A 14 -4.72 -5.32 -7.95
C PHE A 14 -6.05 -5.77 -8.56
N HIS A 15 -6.64 -4.95 -9.44
CA HIS A 15 -7.92 -5.27 -10.06
C HIS A 15 -7.80 -6.17 -11.30
N HIS A 16 -6.60 -6.33 -11.90
CA HIS A 16 -6.49 -6.85 -13.26
C HIS A 16 -5.93 -8.28 -13.41
N GLU A 17 -5.28 -8.88 -12.40
CA GLU A 17 -4.68 -10.22 -12.53
C GLU A 17 -4.59 -10.94 -11.16
N THR A 18 -5.18 -12.13 -11.04
CA THR A 18 -5.40 -12.82 -9.75
C THR A 18 -4.21 -13.69 -9.31
N ASP A 19 -3.34 -14.17 -10.21
CA ASP A 19 -2.26 -15.12 -9.85
C ASP A 19 -0.82 -14.55 -9.90
N ALA A 20 -0.51 -13.62 -10.81
CA ALA A 20 0.77 -12.90 -10.82
C ALA A 20 0.91 -11.88 -9.66
N SER A 21 -0.18 -11.67 -8.92
CA SER A 21 -0.39 -10.64 -7.89
C SER A 21 0.42 -10.84 -6.61
N LYS A 22 0.70 -12.09 -6.18
CA LYS A 22 1.40 -12.38 -4.92
C LYS A 22 2.86 -11.91 -4.93
N VAL A 23 3.62 -12.33 -5.93
CA VAL A 23 5.03 -11.96 -6.07
C VAL A 23 5.15 -10.46 -6.33
N ALA A 24 4.26 -9.91 -7.17
CA ALA A 24 4.20 -8.47 -7.43
C ALA A 24 3.89 -7.66 -6.16
N LEU A 25 2.96 -8.12 -5.33
CA LEU A 25 2.62 -7.47 -4.06
C LEU A 25 3.78 -7.51 -3.07
N VAL A 26 4.42 -8.68 -2.90
CA VAL A 26 5.58 -8.82 -2.00
C VAL A 26 6.72 -7.92 -2.47
N ALA A 27 7.04 -7.94 -3.77
CA ALA A 27 8.07 -7.08 -4.35
C ALA A 27 7.74 -5.60 -4.19
N LEU A 28 6.47 -5.21 -4.35
CA LEU A 28 6.00 -3.85 -4.11
C LEU A 28 6.21 -3.46 -2.64
N VAL A 29 5.74 -4.27 -1.70
CA VAL A 29 5.87 -4.00 -0.25
C VAL A 29 7.33 -3.87 0.14
N GLN A 30 8.20 -4.76 -0.32
CA GLN A 30 9.64 -4.68 -0.08
C GLN A 30 10.25 -3.39 -0.62
N ARG A 31 9.86 -2.99 -1.85
CA ARG A 31 10.33 -1.74 -2.47
C ARG A 31 9.87 -0.51 -1.68
N LEU A 32 8.62 -0.50 -1.21
CA LEU A 32 8.05 0.58 -0.41
C LEU A 32 8.77 0.69 0.95
N GLN A 33 8.98 -0.45 1.62
CA GLN A 33 9.72 -0.51 2.89
C GLN A 33 11.16 -0.01 2.76
N GLY A 34 11.89 -0.46 1.72
CA GLY A 34 13.26 -0.01 1.45
C GLY A 34 13.38 1.49 1.17
N ARG A 35 12.26 2.18 0.91
CA ARG A 35 12.21 3.62 0.62
C ARG A 35 11.51 4.45 1.70
N GLY A 36 11.18 3.83 2.84
CA GLY A 36 10.60 4.53 3.99
C GLY A 36 9.10 4.82 3.88
N TYR A 37 8.40 4.24 2.90
CA TYR A 37 6.94 4.35 2.84
C TYR A 37 6.29 3.73 4.08
N ARG A 38 5.22 4.35 4.55
CA ARG A 38 4.52 3.97 5.80
C ARG A 38 3.07 3.57 5.60
N LEU A 39 2.52 3.81 4.42
CA LEU A 39 1.15 3.46 4.09
C LEU A 39 1.06 2.90 2.67
N LEU A 40 0.54 1.68 2.56
CA LEU A 40 0.06 1.09 1.30
C LEU A 40 -1.46 1.00 1.40
N ASP A 41 -2.16 1.69 0.51
CA ASP A 41 -3.61 1.66 0.40
C ASP A 41 -4.01 0.77 -0.78
N THR A 42 -4.71 -0.33 -0.47
CA THR A 42 -5.19 -1.30 -1.48
C THR A 42 -6.66 -1.08 -1.86
N GLN A 43 -7.33 -0.06 -1.33
CA GLN A 43 -8.74 0.32 -1.52
C GLN A 43 -9.79 -0.73 -1.10
N TYR A 44 -9.59 -1.99 -1.45
CA TYR A 44 -10.39 -3.13 -1.03
C TYR A 44 -9.50 -4.19 -0.39
N ILE A 45 -10.01 -4.81 0.67
CA ILE A 45 -9.38 -5.99 1.24
C ILE A 45 -9.92 -7.23 0.52
N THR A 46 -9.03 -8.08 0.05
CA THR A 46 -9.39 -9.42 -0.44
C THR A 46 -8.83 -10.45 0.56
N PRO A 47 -9.39 -11.66 0.64
CA PRO A 47 -8.83 -12.73 1.47
C PRO A 47 -7.35 -12.99 1.15
N HIS A 48 -6.97 -12.81 -0.11
CA HIS A 48 -5.58 -12.87 -0.55
C HIS A 48 -4.71 -11.82 0.15
N LEU A 49 -5.12 -10.55 0.17
CA LEU A 49 -4.41 -9.47 0.86
C LEU A 49 -4.33 -9.67 2.37
N GLN A 50 -5.38 -10.21 2.99
CA GLN A 50 -5.37 -10.54 4.42
C GLN A 50 -4.27 -11.55 4.77
N SER A 51 -4.00 -12.52 3.88
CA SER A 51 -2.91 -13.48 4.08
C SER A 51 -1.51 -12.86 4.13
N PHE A 52 -1.34 -11.63 3.60
CA PHE A 52 -0.10 -10.84 3.70
C PHE A 52 -0.09 -9.85 4.85
N GLY A 53 -1.11 -9.89 5.73
CA GLY A 53 -1.24 -8.97 6.85
C GLY A 53 -1.92 -7.64 6.49
N ALA A 54 -2.62 -7.55 5.36
CA ALA A 54 -3.52 -6.41 5.14
C ALA A 54 -4.62 -6.44 6.21
N VAL A 55 -4.95 -5.26 6.73
CA VAL A 55 -5.95 -5.10 7.78
C VAL A 55 -6.90 -3.97 7.42
N GLU A 56 -8.19 -4.20 7.68
CA GLU A 56 -9.16 -3.12 7.65
C GLU A 56 -8.99 -2.25 8.90
N ILE A 57 -9.10 -0.94 8.70
CA ILE A 57 -8.97 0.05 9.76
C ILE A 57 -10.08 1.08 9.66
N SER A 58 -10.47 1.65 10.80
CA SER A 58 -11.44 2.75 10.78
C SER A 58 -10.92 3.93 9.97
N ARG A 59 -11.85 4.67 9.34
CA ARG A 59 -11.53 5.89 8.58
C ARG A 59 -10.68 6.87 9.39
N THR A 60 -10.97 7.03 10.68
CA THR A 60 -10.20 7.91 11.57
C THR A 60 -8.75 7.44 11.73
N LYS A 61 -8.54 6.12 11.89
CA LYS A 61 -7.19 5.53 11.97
C LYS A 61 -6.45 5.70 10.64
N TYR A 62 -7.12 5.47 9.52
CA TYR A 62 -6.57 5.69 8.19
C TYR A 62 -6.10 7.14 7.99
N LEU A 63 -6.96 8.12 8.25
CA LEU A 63 -6.62 9.54 8.07
C LEU A 63 -5.42 9.97 8.94
N ARG A 64 -5.28 9.39 10.13
CA ARG A 64 -4.11 9.62 10.99
C ARG A 64 -2.83 9.05 10.36
N LEU A 65 -2.86 7.81 9.87
CA LEU A 65 -1.72 7.19 9.19
C LEU A 65 -1.36 7.93 7.90
N LEU A 66 -2.37 8.35 7.13
CA LEU A 66 -2.17 9.13 5.91
C LEU A 66 -1.46 10.45 6.22
N ARG A 67 -1.90 11.21 7.21
CA ARG A 67 -1.21 12.45 7.62
C ARG A 67 0.25 12.20 8.01
N GLN A 68 0.52 11.11 8.73
CA GLN A 68 1.89 10.73 9.09
C GLN A 68 2.74 10.38 7.87
N ALA A 69 2.16 9.63 6.92
CA ALA A 69 2.83 9.26 5.68
C ALA A 69 3.11 10.46 4.77
N LEU A 70 2.18 11.41 4.68
CA LEU A 70 2.32 12.64 3.88
C LEU A 70 3.37 13.61 4.44
N ALA A 71 3.79 13.46 5.69
CA ALA A 71 4.87 14.25 6.29
C ALA A 71 6.28 13.72 5.95
N LEU A 72 6.38 12.61 5.21
CA LEU A 72 7.66 11.97 4.88
C LEU A 72 8.09 12.33 3.46
N ASP A 73 9.35 12.69 3.27
CA ASP A 73 9.91 12.89 1.92
C ASP A 73 10.35 11.53 1.33
N CYS A 74 9.37 10.75 0.85
CA CYS A 74 9.63 9.51 0.13
C CYS A 74 9.27 9.69 -1.35
N ARG A 75 10.08 9.12 -2.23
CA ARG A 75 9.86 9.11 -3.68
C ARG A 75 9.81 7.69 -4.23
N PHE A 76 8.87 7.47 -5.15
CA PHE A 76 8.70 6.18 -5.80
C PHE A 76 9.62 6.00 -7.02
N MET A 77 10.25 7.05 -7.52
CA MET A 77 11.35 6.95 -8.49
C MET A 77 12.68 7.03 -7.78
#